data_AF-A0A3D3BQS6-F1
#
_entry.id   AF-A0A3D3BQS6-F1
#
_cell.length_a   1.000
_cell.length_b   1.000
_cell.length_c   1.000
_cell.angle_alpha   90.00
_cell.angle_beta   90.00
_cell.angle_gamma   90.00
#
_symmetry.space_group_name_H-M   'P 1'
#
loop_
_entity.id
_entity.type
_entity.pdbx_description
1 polymer ?
#
loop_
_entity_poly.entity_id
_entity_poly.type
_entity_poly.pdbx_seq_one_letter_code
_entity_poly.pdbx_strand_id
1 'polypeptide(L)'
;MPTSFYIAVTLIVVIIGAIIGWVMYARRDVPMEAPTGNALTRAARQDLYGDAVNDVLVVQPTYRAAEMVTTFDSKAVDGFVNWTGTFVGDLARRLRRSQSGFVRSYALSMVGGALIVALALVLVALS
;
A
#
# COMPACT_ATOMS: atom_id res chain seq x y z
N MET A 1 48.75 16.48 -23.53
CA MET A 1 48.12 15.60 -24.55
C MET A 1 46.88 16.34 -25.08
N PRO A 2 46.72 16.54 -26.39
CA PRO A 2 45.54 17.21 -26.96
C PRO A 2 44.28 16.33 -26.83
N THR A 3 43.10 16.95 -26.70
CA THR A 3 41.79 16.25 -26.57
C THR A 3 41.46 15.35 -27.77
N SER A 4 41.93 15.72 -28.96
CA SER A 4 41.82 14.93 -30.18
C SER A 4 42.45 13.54 -30.07
N PHE A 5 43.50 13.39 -29.25
CA PHE A 5 44.14 12.11 -29.01
C PHE A 5 43.19 11.13 -28.29
N TYR A 6 42.52 11.59 -27.23
CA TYR A 6 41.56 10.75 -26.50
C TYR A 6 40.37 10.37 -27.38
N ILE A 7 39.86 11.31 -28.18
CA ILE A 7 38.77 11.04 -29.13
C ILE A 7 39.20 10.00 -30.17
N ALA A 8 40.41 10.12 -30.73
CA ALA A 8 40.91 9.16 -31.70
C ALA A 8 41.05 7.76 -31.08
N VAL A 9 41.60 7.66 -29.87
CA VAL A 9 41.74 6.39 -29.16
C VAL A 9 40.38 5.76 -28.85
N THR A 10 39.42 6.52 -28.30
CA THR A 10 38.10 5.97 -27.99
C THR A 10 37.35 5.56 -29.25
N LEU A 11 37.44 6.35 -30.33
CA LEU A 11 36.79 6.03 -31.61
C LEU A 11 37.38 4.75 -32.22
N ILE A 12 38.70 4.57 -32.17
CA ILE A 12 39.36 3.34 -32.64
C ILE A 12 38.86 2.13 -31.85
N VAL A 13 38.81 2.23 -30.52
CA VAL A 13 38.31 1.14 -29.66
C VAL A 13 36.86 0.78 -29.98
N VAL A 14 35.99 1.78 -30.16
CA VAL A 14 34.59 1.57 -30.54
C VAL A 14 34.48 0.91 -31.91
N ILE A 15 35.23 1.39 -32.91
CA ILE A 15 35.23 0.82 -34.27
C ILE A 15 35.68 -0.64 -34.22
N ILE A 16 36.75 -0.97 -33.48
CA ILE A 16 37.23 -2.34 -33.32
C ILE A 16 36.14 -3.21 -32.65
N GLY A 17 35.53 -2.73 -31.56
CA GLY A 17 34.45 -3.45 -30.89
C GLY A 17 33.24 -3.71 -31.78
N ALA A 18 32.83 -2.72 -32.58
CA ALA A 18 31.75 -2.84 -33.55
C ALA A 18 32.07 -3.85 -34.66
N ILE A 19 33.30 -3.83 -35.19
CA ILE A 19 33.76 -4.81 -36.20
C ILE A 19 33.73 -6.23 -35.62
N ILE A 20 34.23 -6.42 -34.39
CA ILE A 20 34.20 -7.73 -33.71
C ILE A 20 32.75 -8.21 -33.54
N GLY A 21 31.86 -7.34 -33.04
CA GLY A 21 30.44 -7.66 -32.91
C GLY A 21 29.79 -8.02 -34.25
N TRP A 22 30.06 -7.27 -35.31
CA TRP A 22 29.52 -7.55 -36.65
C TRP A 22 29.99 -8.91 -37.19
N VAL A 23 31.27 -9.24 -37.04
CA VAL A 23 31.80 -10.54 -37.47
C VAL A 23 31.24 -11.69 -36.62
N MET A 24 31.04 -11.49 -35.31
CA MET A 24 30.55 -12.54 -34.41
C MET A 24 29.05 -12.81 -34.55
N TYR A 25 28.23 -11.77 -34.73
CA TYR A 25 26.77 -11.89 -34.66
C TYR A 25 26.06 -11.74 -36.00
N ALA A 26 26.65 -11.06 -37.00
CA ALA A 26 26.02 -10.89 -38.31
C ALA A 26 26.55 -11.86 -39.38
N ARG A 27 27.76 -12.42 -39.19
CA ARG A 27 28.35 -13.40 -40.12
C ARG A 27 28.31 -14.85 -39.65
N ARG A 28 27.88 -15.11 -38.40
CA ARG A 28 27.72 -16.46 -37.84
C ARG A 28 26.32 -16.62 -37.29
N ASP A 29 25.70 -17.75 -37.60
CA ASP A 29 24.43 -18.14 -36.97
C ASP A 29 24.65 -18.32 -35.47
N VAL A 30 23.90 -17.56 -34.69
CA VAL A 30 23.94 -17.64 -33.23
C VAL A 30 23.21 -18.93 -32.83
N PRO A 31 23.86 -19.86 -32.12
CA PRO A 31 23.21 -21.08 -31.67
C PRO A 31 21.99 -20.73 -30.79
N MET A 32 20.82 -21.27 -31.15
CA MET A 32 19.56 -21.08 -30.42
C MET A 32 19.60 -21.70 -29.01
N GLU A 33 20.47 -22.69 -28.81
CA GLU A 33 20.69 -23.34 -27.52
C GLU A 33 21.91 -22.74 -26.82
N ALA A 34 21.61 -22.14 -25.67
CA ALA A 34 22.58 -21.56 -24.77
C ALA A 34 23.51 -22.65 -24.20
N PRO A 35 24.85 -22.55 -24.40
CA PRO A 35 25.78 -23.41 -23.69
C PRO A 35 25.56 -23.29 -22.18
N THR A 36 25.66 -24.39 -21.43
CA THR A 36 25.73 -24.39 -19.96
C THR A 36 27.05 -23.75 -19.53
N GLY A 37 27.07 -22.42 -19.57
CA GLY A 37 28.21 -21.61 -19.17
C GLY A 37 28.41 -21.60 -17.65
N ASN A 38 29.62 -21.18 -17.26
CA ASN A 38 30.03 -20.94 -15.87
C ASN A 38 29.09 -19.93 -15.16
N ALA A 39 29.15 -19.85 -13.83
CA ALA A 39 28.32 -18.95 -13.03
C ALA A 39 28.35 -17.48 -13.52
N LEU A 40 29.50 -17.03 -14.05
CA LEU A 40 29.67 -15.68 -14.60
C LEU A 40 28.86 -15.42 -15.88
N THR A 41 28.75 -16.42 -16.78
CA THR A 41 27.93 -16.31 -18.00
C THR A 41 26.45 -16.41 -17.70
N ARG A 42 26.07 -17.12 -16.62
CA ARG A 42 24.69 -17.11 -16.12
C ARG A 42 24.32 -15.75 -15.51
N ALA A 43 25.20 -15.18 -14.69
CA ALA A 43 25.00 -13.84 -14.12
C ALA A 43 24.92 -12.76 -15.21
N ALA A 44 25.82 -12.77 -16.19
CA ALA A 44 25.79 -11.82 -17.31
C ALA A 44 24.51 -11.93 -18.16
N ARG A 45 23.90 -13.12 -18.26
CA ARG A 45 22.59 -13.29 -18.93
C ARG A 45 21.41 -12.77 -18.13
N GLN A 46 21.54 -12.71 -16.81
CA GLN A 46 20.51 -12.17 -15.90
C GLN A 46 20.80 -10.71 -15.53
N ASP A 47 21.44 -9.96 -16.43
CA ASP A 47 21.88 -8.57 -16.22
C ASP A 47 22.62 -8.35 -14.89
N LEU A 48 23.53 -9.28 -14.57
CA LEU A 48 24.27 -9.30 -13.30
C LEU A 48 23.37 -9.31 -12.05
N TYR A 49 22.14 -9.80 -12.18
CA TYR A 49 21.07 -9.73 -11.17
C TYR A 49 20.66 -8.31 -10.78
N GLY A 50 21.05 -7.28 -11.55
CA GLY A 50 20.68 -5.89 -11.29
C GLY A 50 19.16 -5.70 -11.22
N ASP A 51 18.45 -6.25 -12.20
CA ASP A 51 17.00 -6.24 -12.24
C ASP A 51 16.36 -6.99 -11.05
N ALA A 52 16.89 -8.16 -10.69
CA ALA A 52 16.35 -8.96 -9.58
C ALA A 52 16.53 -8.25 -8.23
N VAL A 53 17.69 -7.62 -8.02
CA VAL A 53 17.97 -6.83 -6.82
C VAL A 53 17.06 -5.61 -6.76
N ASN A 54 16.90 -4.88 -7.87
CA ASN A 54 16.01 -3.73 -7.93
C ASN A 54 14.55 -4.13 -7.69
N ASP A 55 14.10 -5.24 -8.29
CA ASP A 55 12.74 -5.73 -8.13
C ASP A 55 12.44 -6.05 -6.65
N VAL A 56 13.32 -6.81 -6.01
CA VAL A 56 13.13 -7.27 -4.63
C VAL A 56 13.32 -6.13 -3.62
N LEU A 57 14.32 -5.28 -3.80
CA LEU A 57 14.67 -4.25 -2.81
C LEU A 57 13.89 -2.95 -2.98
N VAL A 58 13.42 -2.64 -4.19
CA VAL A 58 12.79 -1.34 -4.50
C VAL A 58 11.36 -1.53 -4.96
N VAL A 59 11.14 -2.34 -6.00
CA VAL A 59 9.85 -2.40 -6.68
C VAL A 59 8.79 -3.06 -5.80
N GLN A 60 8.99 -4.32 -5.41
CA GLN A 60 8.03 -5.07 -4.59
C GLN A 60 7.67 -4.39 -3.26
N PRO A 61 8.61 -3.86 -2.46
CA PRO A 61 8.24 -3.21 -1.21
C PRO A 61 7.45 -1.92 -1.45
N THR A 62 7.77 -1.16 -2.50
CA THR A 62 7.02 0.06 -2.83
C THR A 62 5.58 -0.26 -3.25
N TYR A 63 5.38 -1.29 -4.08
CA TYR A 63 4.03 -1.74 -4.45
C TYR A 63 3.23 -2.21 -3.24
N ARG A 64 3.82 -3.03 -2.37
CA ARG A 64 3.14 -3.50 -1.15
C ARG A 64 2.81 -2.36 -0.19
N ALA A 65 3.70 -1.38 -0.04
CA ALA A 65 3.43 -0.20 0.78
C ALA A 65 2.24 0.60 0.22
N ALA A 66 2.18 0.81 -1.09
CA ALA A 66 1.04 1.49 -1.73
C ALA A 66 -0.27 0.69 -1.54
N GLU A 67 -0.24 -0.63 -1.72
CA GLU A 67 -1.40 -1.51 -1.50
C GLU A 67 -1.88 -1.49 -0.04
N MET A 68 -0.96 -1.43 0.93
CA MET A 68 -1.32 -1.30 2.34
C MET A 68 -2.03 0.02 2.62
N VAL A 69 -1.58 1.13 2.04
CA VAL A 69 -2.20 2.45 2.24
C VAL A 69 -3.61 2.47 1.67
N THR A 70 -3.81 1.98 0.44
CA THR A 70 -5.14 1.94 -0.18
C THR A 70 -6.09 0.96 0.53
N THR A 71 -5.57 -0.17 1.00
CA THR A 71 -6.34 -1.13 1.80
C THR A 71 -6.73 -0.54 3.16
N PHE A 72 -5.83 0.21 3.78
CA PHE A 72 -6.10 0.86 5.06
C PHE A 72 -7.19 1.91 4.92
N ASP A 73 -7.13 2.77 3.91
CA ASP A 73 -8.14 3.78 3.64
C ASP A 73 -9.54 3.15 3.43
N SER A 74 -9.63 2.23 2.48
CA SER A 74 -10.90 1.58 2.10
C SER A 74 -11.52 0.70 3.20
N LYS A 75 -10.71 0.13 4.11
CA LYS A 75 -11.25 -0.74 5.19
C LYS A 75 -11.38 -0.02 6.51
N ALA A 76 -10.40 0.77 6.90
CA ALA A 76 -10.39 1.42 8.20
C ALA A 76 -11.17 2.73 8.15
N VAL A 77 -10.88 3.62 7.20
CA VAL A 77 -11.49 4.95 7.14
C VAL A 77 -12.95 4.83 6.68
N ASP A 78 -13.19 4.26 5.51
CA ASP A 78 -14.56 4.06 5.00
C ASP A 78 -15.39 3.15 5.92
N GLY A 79 -14.77 2.10 6.46
CA GLY A 79 -15.42 1.20 7.42
C GLY A 79 -15.84 1.92 8.70
N PHE A 80 -14.99 2.80 9.24
CA PHE A 80 -15.32 3.60 10.41
C PHE A 80 -16.44 4.60 10.13
N VAL A 81 -16.41 5.29 8.98
CA VAL A 81 -17.47 6.23 8.58
C VAL A 81 -18.81 5.51 8.41
N ASN A 82 -18.84 4.37 7.72
CA ASN A 82 -20.07 3.58 7.58
C ASN A 82 -20.58 3.01 8.91
N TRP A 83 -19.67 2.53 9.75
CA TRP A 83 -20.02 2.03 11.08
C TRP A 83 -20.62 3.14 11.97
N THR A 84 -20.05 4.34 11.97
CA THR A 84 -20.60 5.45 12.76
C THR A 84 -21.99 5.86 12.28
N GLY A 85 -22.20 5.96 10.96
CA GLY A 85 -23.51 6.27 10.40
C GLY A 85 -24.57 5.22 10.76
N THR A 86 -24.23 3.93 10.63
CA THR A 86 -25.13 2.83 11.00
C THR A 86 -25.39 2.77 12.51
N PHE A 87 -24.37 2.98 13.35
CA PHE A 87 -24.50 3.01 14.80
C PHE A 87 -25.46 4.11 15.27
N VAL A 88 -25.31 5.33 14.74
CA VAL A 88 -26.20 6.45 15.05
C VAL A 88 -27.61 6.15 14.58
N GLY A 89 -27.77 5.62 13.37
CA GLY A 89 -29.08 5.21 12.84
C GLY A 89 -29.77 4.13 13.68
N ASP A 90 -29.01 3.16 14.17
CA ASP A 90 -29.49 2.11 15.06
C ASP A 90 -29.91 2.65 16.42
N LEU A 91 -29.11 3.53 16.99
CA LEU A 91 -29.42 4.19 18.26
C LEU A 91 -30.69 5.03 18.13
N ALA A 92 -30.82 5.80 17.06
CA ALA A 92 -32.03 6.58 16.77
C ALA A 92 -33.26 5.67 16.58
N ARG A 93 -33.13 4.52 15.90
CA ARG A 93 -34.23 3.56 15.76
C ARG A 93 -34.64 2.94 17.09
N ARG A 94 -33.68 2.61 17.97
CA ARG A 94 -33.96 2.08 19.31
C ARG A 94 -34.64 3.14 20.19
N LEU A 95 -34.14 4.38 20.15
CA LEU A 95 -34.73 5.51 20.87
C LEU A 95 -36.14 5.84 20.36
N ARG A 96 -36.40 5.70 19.05
CA ARG A 96 -37.75 5.87 18.50
C ARG A 96 -38.72 4.82 19.03
N ARG A 97 -38.28 3.59 19.29
CA ARG A 97 -39.13 2.54 19.87
C ARG A 97 -39.49 2.80 21.33
N SER A 98 -38.68 3.55 22.09
CA SER A 98 -39.04 3.91 23.47
C SER A 98 -40.12 5.00 23.54
N GLN A 99 -40.38 5.72 22.44
CA GLN A 99 -41.52 6.62 22.30
C GLN A 99 -42.78 5.84 21.89
N SER A 100 -43.27 4.97 22.76
CA SER A 100 -44.40 4.06 22.50
C SER A 100 -45.77 4.74 22.35
N GLY A 101 -45.87 6.07 22.60
CA GLY A 101 -47.13 6.83 22.55
C GLY A 101 -48.10 6.56 23.72
N PHE A 102 -47.79 5.62 24.61
CA PHE A 102 -48.64 5.29 25.77
C PHE A 102 -48.37 6.22 26.95
N VAL A 103 -49.40 6.99 27.37
CA VAL A 103 -49.33 7.95 28.48
C VAL A 103 -48.84 7.29 29.80
N ARG A 104 -49.21 6.03 30.06
CA ARG A 104 -48.76 5.29 31.26
C ARG A 104 -47.25 5.10 31.33
N SER A 105 -46.61 4.82 30.19
CA SER A 105 -45.14 4.70 30.11
C SER A 105 -44.44 6.05 30.25
N TYR A 106 -45.06 7.15 29.80
CA TYR A 106 -44.54 8.51 30.04
C TYR A 106 -44.65 8.93 31.51
N ALA A 107 -45.75 8.59 32.19
CA ALA A 107 -45.90 8.88 33.61
C ALA A 107 -44.84 8.13 34.45
N LEU A 108 -44.61 6.84 34.16
CA LEU A 108 -43.60 6.04 34.85
C LEU A 108 -42.17 6.59 34.62
N SER A 109 -41.85 7.01 33.39
CA SER A 109 -40.53 7.59 33.08
C SER A 109 -40.31 8.95 33.74
N MET A 110 -41.35 9.79 33.83
CA MET A 110 -41.28 11.06 34.56
C MET A 110 -41.09 10.86 36.07
N VAL A 111 -41.84 9.94 36.69
CA VAL A 111 -41.68 9.61 38.13
C VAL A 111 -40.29 9.04 38.40
N GLY A 112 -39.80 8.12 37.57
CA GLY A 112 -38.45 7.59 37.67
C GLY A 112 -37.37 8.68 37.51
N GLY A 113 -37.54 9.56 36.52
CA GLY A 113 -36.63 10.70 36.31
C GLY A 113 -36.61 11.67 37.49
N ALA A 114 -37.78 12.00 38.06
CA ALA A 114 -37.89 12.86 39.24
C ALA A 114 -37.19 12.25 40.46
N LEU A 115 -37.34 10.94 40.69
CA LEU A 115 -36.64 10.23 41.77
C LEU A 115 -35.11 10.25 41.57
N ILE A 116 -34.62 10.03 40.35
CA ILE A 116 -33.18 10.08 40.05
C ILE A 116 -32.62 11.48 40.33
N VAL A 117 -33.31 12.54 39.89
CA VAL A 117 -32.88 13.92 40.15
C VAL A 117 -32.90 14.23 41.64
N ALA A 118 -33.96 13.84 42.35
CA ALA A 118 -34.06 14.05 43.80
C ALA A 118 -32.91 13.34 44.55
N LEU A 119 -32.61 12.09 44.19
CA LEU A 119 -31.48 11.34 44.77
C LEU A 119 -30.14 11.99 44.46
N ALA A 120 -29.92 12.44 43.22
CA ALA A 120 -28.70 13.16 42.85
C ALA A 120 -28.53 14.46 43.66
N LEU A 121 -29.60 15.22 43.85
CA LEU A 121 -29.59 16.44 44.66
C LEU A 121 -29.31 16.14 46.14
N VAL A 122 -29.92 15.10 46.70
CA VAL A 122 -29.65 14.67 48.08
C VAL A 122 -28.21 14.22 48.24
N LEU A 123 -27.65 13.46 47.30
CA LEU A 123 -26.25 13.06 47.30
C LEU A 123 -25.30 14.26 47.28
N VAL A 124 -25.58 15.26 46.43
CA VAL A 124 -24.81 16.51 46.37
C VAL A 124 -24.96 17.34 47.66
N ALA A 125 -26.15 17.33 48.28
CA ALA A 125 -26.37 18.05 49.53
C ALA A 125 -25.72 17.36 50.74
N LEU A 126 -25.41 16.07 50.64
CA LEU A 126 -24.75 15.26 51.67
C LEU A 126 -23.22 15.16 51.48
N SER A 127 -22.69 15.58 50.33
CA SER A 127 -21.26 15.69 50.02
C SER A 127 -20.69 17.04 50.39
#